data_AF-A0A522RJ93-F1
#
_entry.id   AF-A0A522RJ93-F1
#
_cell.length_a   1.000
_cell.length_b   1.000
_cell.length_c   1.000
_cell.angle_alpha   90.00
_cell.angle_beta   90.00
_cell.angle_gamma   90.00
#
_symmetry.space_group_name_H-M   'P 1'
#
loop_
_entity.id
_entity.type
_entity.pdbx_description
1 polymer ?
#
loop_
_entity_poly.entity_id
_entity_poly.type
_entity_poly.pdbx_seq_one_letter_code
_entity_poly.pdbx_strand_id
1 'polypeptide(L)'
;MTPPVGAAARLDWTALGVFVFFFALVTVLGFVAACWRRGDLAQLSEWGLGGRRFGSFVTWFLLGGDLYTAYTLIALPALVYAVGAYGFFAIPYAVFGYPIVFMTMPRLWNACRKHGWITSADFVEGRYGSRGLALAVAVTGVIATMPYIALQLVGMQVVFEAMGLGALGIGKETPLVIAFVILALYTYSSGLRAPALI
;
A
#
# COMPACT_ATOMS: atom_id res chain seq x y z
N MET A 1 11.37 35.85 9.27
CA MET A 1 11.88 35.83 7.88
C MET A 1 10.81 35.22 7.01
N THR A 2 10.12 36.04 6.22
CA THR A 2 9.12 35.61 5.23
C THR A 2 9.84 34.93 4.07
N PRO A 3 9.40 33.76 3.58
CA PRO A 3 10.03 33.12 2.43
C PRO A 3 9.81 33.98 1.17
N PRO A 4 10.80 34.01 0.26
CA PRO A 4 10.70 34.81 -0.96
C PRO A 4 9.60 34.26 -1.87
N VAL A 5 8.60 35.10 -2.14
CA VAL A 5 7.62 34.93 -3.21
C VAL A 5 8.37 35.08 -4.54
N GLY A 6 8.52 34.00 -5.32
CA GLY A 6 9.01 34.12 -6.70
C GLY A 6 10.04 33.09 -7.20
N ALA A 7 10.18 31.91 -6.59
CA ALA A 7 10.80 30.79 -7.30
C ALA A 7 9.75 30.18 -8.24
N ALA A 8 9.70 30.62 -9.50
CA ALA A 8 9.01 29.87 -10.54
C ALA A 8 9.53 28.42 -10.45
N ALA A 9 8.66 27.47 -10.12
CA ALA A 9 9.05 26.08 -10.03
C ALA A 9 9.55 25.65 -11.41
N ARG A 10 10.87 25.61 -11.57
CA ARG A 10 11.48 25.07 -12.77
C ARG A 10 11.17 23.60 -12.75
N LEU A 11 10.57 23.09 -13.83
CA LEU A 11 10.42 21.66 -14.03
C LEU A 11 11.81 21.03 -13.92
N ASP A 12 11.99 20.16 -12.94
CA ASP A 12 13.17 19.32 -12.90
C ASP A 12 12.97 18.19 -13.93
N TRP A 13 13.47 18.43 -15.14
CA TRP A 13 13.39 17.48 -16.24
C TRP A 13 14.08 16.15 -15.93
N THR A 14 15.08 16.15 -15.03
CA THR A 14 15.73 14.91 -14.60
C THR A 14 14.81 14.12 -13.67
N ALA A 15 14.21 14.77 -12.67
CA ALA A 15 13.23 14.14 -11.79
C ALA A 15 12.00 13.63 -12.57
N LEU A 16 11.50 14.41 -13.52
CA LEU A 16 10.38 14.02 -14.37
C LEU A 16 10.74 12.83 -15.27
N GLY A 17 11.93 12.84 -15.88
CA GLY A 17 12.41 11.73 -16.70
C GLY A 17 12.53 10.42 -15.92
N VAL A 18 13.08 10.48 -14.69
CA VAL A 18 13.17 9.33 -13.79
C VAL A 18 11.77 8.84 -13.38
N PHE A 19 10.87 9.76 -13.02
CA PHE A 19 9.49 9.43 -12.68
C PHE A 19 8.77 8.71 -13.82
N VAL A 20 8.80 9.28 -15.04
CA VAL A 20 8.15 8.69 -16.21
C VAL A 20 8.75 7.33 -16.54
N PHE A 21 10.08 7.17 -16.43
CA PHE A 21 10.73 5.88 -16.65
C PHE A 21 10.24 4.82 -15.66
N PHE A 22 10.27 5.09 -14.36
CA PHE A 22 9.81 4.13 -13.35
C PHE A 22 8.30 3.90 -13.41
N PHE A 23 7.51 4.93 -13.66
CA PHE A 23 6.07 4.81 -13.84
C PHE A 23 5.73 3.90 -15.03
N ALA A 24 6.40 4.11 -16.17
CA ALA A 24 6.24 3.26 -17.35
C ALA A 24 6.71 1.83 -17.08
N LEU A 25 7.86 1.65 -16.42
CA LEU A 25 8.40 0.34 -16.05
C LEU A 25 7.42 -0.44 -15.15
N VAL A 26 6.94 0.18 -14.07
CA VAL A 26 5.96 -0.42 -13.14
C VAL A 26 4.66 -0.72 -13.85
N THR A 27 4.20 0.16 -14.74
CA THR A 27 2.99 -0.07 -15.55
C THR A 27 3.18 -1.29 -16.45
N VAL A 28 4.30 -1.39 -17.18
CA VAL A 28 4.59 -2.53 -18.06
C VAL A 28 4.73 -3.82 -17.25
N LEU A 29 5.47 -3.80 -16.15
CA LEU A 29 5.61 -4.94 -15.24
C LEU A 29 4.25 -5.37 -14.71
N GLY A 30 3.38 -4.43 -14.34
CA GLY A 30 2.01 -4.70 -13.93
C GLY A 30 1.18 -5.39 -15.01
N PHE A 31 1.20 -4.89 -16.24
CA PHE A 31 0.48 -5.53 -17.36
C PHE A 31 1.01 -6.93 -17.70
N VAL A 32 2.33 -7.14 -17.63
CA VAL A 32 2.95 -8.46 -17.81
C VAL A 32 2.59 -9.39 -16.66
N ALA A 33 2.58 -8.88 -15.42
CA ALA A 33 2.18 -9.58 -14.21
C ALA A 33 0.72 -10.02 -14.21
N ALA A 34 -0.19 -9.17 -14.72
CA ALA A 34 -1.60 -9.52 -14.90
C ALA A 34 -1.80 -10.72 -15.85
N CYS A 35 -0.85 -10.95 -16.76
CA CYS A 35 -0.83 -12.12 -17.63
C CYS A 35 -0.10 -13.33 -17.03
N TRP A 36 0.65 -13.17 -15.94
CA TRP A 36 1.41 -14.24 -15.33
C TRP A 36 0.53 -15.07 -14.38
N ARG A 37 0.51 -16.40 -14.60
CA ARG A 37 -0.29 -17.36 -13.83
C ARG A 37 -1.78 -17.02 -13.80
N ARG A 38 -2.35 -16.77 -14.98
CA ARG A 38 -3.80 -16.62 -15.17
C ARG A 38 -4.54 -17.77 -14.47
N GLY A 39 -5.50 -17.39 -13.65
CA GLY A 39 -6.49 -18.28 -13.08
C GLY A 39 -7.79 -17.50 -12.91
N ASP A 40 -8.86 -18.19 -12.54
CA ASP A 40 -10.20 -17.66 -12.55
C ASP A 40 -10.40 -16.58 -11.46
N LEU A 41 -10.36 -15.32 -11.88
CA LEU A 41 -10.56 -14.13 -11.03
C LEU A 41 -12.00 -14.04 -10.50
N ALA A 42 -12.95 -14.85 -10.99
CA ALA A 42 -14.27 -14.97 -10.40
C ALA A 42 -14.23 -15.68 -9.03
N GLN A 43 -13.15 -16.42 -8.72
CA GLN A 43 -12.95 -17.00 -7.40
C GLN A 43 -12.30 -15.99 -6.45
N LEU A 44 -12.98 -15.71 -5.33
CA LEU A 44 -12.51 -14.77 -4.30
C LEU A 44 -11.11 -15.12 -3.74
N SER A 45 -10.79 -16.42 -3.68
CA SER A 45 -9.47 -16.91 -3.24
C SER A 45 -8.37 -16.65 -4.26
N GLU A 46 -8.70 -16.66 -5.55
CA GLU A 46 -7.76 -16.31 -6.61
C GLU A 46 -7.56 -14.79 -6.72
N TRP A 47 -8.64 -14.01 -6.60
CA TRP A 47 -8.58 -12.55 -6.60
C TRP A 47 -7.91 -11.99 -5.34
N GLY A 48 -8.32 -12.45 -4.15
CA GLY A 48 -7.87 -11.91 -2.86
C GLY A 48 -6.57 -12.52 -2.31
N LEU A 49 -6.26 -13.78 -2.61
CA LEU A 49 -5.05 -14.47 -2.09
C LEU A 49 -4.06 -14.86 -3.21
N GLY A 50 -4.30 -14.45 -4.46
CA GLY A 50 -3.46 -14.86 -5.60
C GLY A 50 -3.44 -16.38 -5.81
N GLY A 51 -4.49 -17.09 -5.34
CA GLY A 51 -4.56 -18.55 -5.35
C GLY A 51 -3.55 -19.24 -4.42
N ARG A 52 -2.90 -18.49 -3.50
CA ARG A 52 -1.82 -18.98 -2.62
C ARG A 52 -0.61 -19.52 -3.37
N ARG A 53 -0.39 -19.10 -4.62
CA ARG A 53 0.64 -19.64 -5.53
C ARG A 53 1.95 -18.83 -5.55
N PHE A 54 2.01 -17.65 -4.92
CA PHE A 54 3.16 -16.74 -5.02
C PHE A 54 4.45 -17.27 -4.38
N GLY A 55 4.36 -18.22 -3.44
CA GLY A 55 5.53 -18.74 -2.72
C GLY A 55 6.11 -17.72 -1.75
N SER A 56 7.06 -18.14 -0.92
CA SER A 56 7.56 -17.31 0.20
C SER A 56 8.31 -16.06 -0.25
N PHE A 57 9.06 -16.13 -1.35
CA PHE A 57 9.88 -15.02 -1.83
C PHE A 57 9.03 -13.82 -2.32
N VAL A 58 8.06 -14.09 -3.20
CA VAL A 58 7.15 -13.05 -3.69
C VAL A 58 6.25 -12.53 -2.56
N THR A 59 5.79 -13.41 -1.67
CA THR A 59 5.01 -13.01 -0.48
C THR A 59 5.82 -12.12 0.47
N TRP A 60 7.14 -12.34 0.56
CA TRP A 60 8.03 -11.49 1.37
C TRP A 60 8.16 -10.08 0.78
N PHE A 61 8.32 -9.96 -0.53
CA PHE A 61 8.32 -8.64 -1.20
C PHE A 61 6.97 -7.93 -1.07
N LEU A 62 5.86 -8.65 -1.25
CA LEU A 62 4.51 -8.15 -1.02
C LEU A 62 4.32 -7.55 0.38
N LEU A 63 4.67 -8.34 1.41
CA LEU A 63 4.58 -7.91 2.80
C LEU A 63 5.52 -6.73 3.06
N GLY A 64 6.73 -6.76 2.48
CA GLY A 64 7.69 -5.66 2.57
C GLY A 64 7.12 -4.37 1.98
N GLY A 65 6.57 -4.40 0.77
CA GLY A 65 5.99 -3.25 0.10
C GLY A 65 4.75 -2.69 0.80
N ASP A 66 3.93 -3.54 1.41
CA ASP A 66 2.73 -3.13 2.16
C ASP A 66 3.09 -2.51 3.53
N LEU A 67 4.11 -3.03 4.20
CA LEU A 67 4.57 -2.51 5.50
C LEU A 67 5.43 -1.25 5.37
N TYR A 68 6.34 -1.22 4.40
CA TYR A 68 7.30 -0.13 4.21
C TYR A 68 6.84 0.81 3.10
N THR A 69 6.07 1.82 3.51
CA THR A 69 5.48 2.78 2.57
C THR A 69 6.14 4.15 2.63
N ALA A 70 5.65 5.10 1.84
CA ALA A 70 6.10 6.49 1.83
C ALA A 70 6.14 7.10 3.24
N TYR A 71 5.24 6.68 4.15
CA TYR A 71 5.28 7.05 5.56
C TYR A 71 6.65 6.75 6.21
N THR A 72 7.18 5.55 6.01
CA THR A 72 8.43 5.12 6.64
C THR A 72 9.65 5.82 6.08
N LEU A 73 9.66 6.12 4.76
CA LEU A 73 10.81 6.69 4.07
C LEU A 73 10.82 8.22 4.04
N ILE A 74 9.65 8.86 4.10
CA ILE A 74 9.52 10.32 3.99
C ILE A 74 9.07 10.91 5.34
N ALA A 75 7.98 10.41 5.92
CA ALA A 75 7.38 11.03 7.10
C ALA A 75 8.21 10.81 8.37
N LEU A 76 8.73 9.60 8.60
CA LEU A 76 9.54 9.33 9.80
C LEU A 76 10.86 10.14 9.83
N PRO A 77 11.68 10.20 8.76
CA PRO A 77 12.88 11.05 8.76
C PRO A 77 12.55 12.54 8.91
N ALA A 78 11.49 13.02 8.26
CA ALA A 78 11.03 14.40 8.41
C ALA A 78 10.63 14.71 9.87
N LEU A 79 9.98 13.76 10.55
CA LEU A 79 9.65 13.89 11.97
C LEU A 79 10.90 13.88 12.85
N VAL A 80 11.84 12.97 12.62
CA VAL A 80 13.13 12.95 13.35
C VAL A 80 13.88 14.26 13.15
N TYR A 81 13.86 14.82 11.95
CA TYR A 81 14.44 16.13 11.67
C TYR A 81 13.75 17.26 12.46
N ALA A 82 12.43 17.19 12.64
CA ALA A 82 11.65 18.21 13.33
C ALA A 82 11.72 18.14 14.87
N VAL A 83 11.66 16.94 15.46
CA VAL A 83 11.58 16.75 16.93
C VAL A 83 12.76 15.98 17.53
N GLY A 84 13.78 15.66 16.72
CA GLY A 84 15.01 15.01 17.17
C GLY A 84 14.79 13.56 17.64
N ALA A 85 15.44 13.19 18.74
CA ALA A 85 15.48 11.82 19.25
C ALA A 85 14.09 11.19 19.48
N TYR A 86 13.08 11.99 19.82
CA TYR A 86 11.71 11.49 20.02
C TYR A 86 11.09 10.89 18.75
N GLY A 87 11.52 11.31 17.56
CA GLY A 87 11.06 10.73 16.29
C GLY A 87 11.48 9.27 16.09
N PHE A 88 12.48 8.78 16.84
CA PHE A 88 12.91 7.39 16.79
C PHE A 88 11.97 6.40 17.48
N PHE A 89 10.82 6.84 18.02
CA PHE A 89 9.83 5.96 18.66
C PHE A 89 9.39 4.78 17.75
N ALA A 90 9.45 4.96 16.43
CA ALA A 90 9.14 3.92 15.45
C ALA A 90 10.07 2.69 15.58
N ILE A 91 11.33 2.87 16.00
CA ILE A 91 12.28 1.77 16.16
C ILE A 91 11.90 0.86 17.33
N PRO A 92 11.77 1.33 18.59
CA PRO A 92 11.31 0.49 19.69
C PRO A 92 9.95 -0.15 19.39
N TYR A 93 9.01 0.61 18.84
CA TYR A 93 7.71 0.09 18.43
C TYR A 93 7.83 -1.13 17.50
N ALA A 94 8.66 -1.03 16.45
CA ALA A 94 8.88 -2.14 15.53
C ALA A 94 9.59 -3.34 16.20
N VAL A 95 10.59 -3.07 17.04
CA VAL A 95 11.35 -4.11 17.78
C VAL A 95 10.42 -4.95 18.67
N PHE A 96 9.42 -4.34 19.30
CA PHE A 96 8.43 -5.07 20.10
C PHE A 96 7.30 -5.67 19.24
N GLY A 97 6.88 -4.99 18.18
CA GLY A 97 5.78 -5.43 17.33
C GLY A 97 6.11 -6.70 16.53
N TYR A 98 7.29 -6.75 15.90
CA TYR A 98 7.66 -7.86 15.02
C TYR A 98 7.65 -9.22 15.74
N PRO A 99 8.26 -9.41 16.93
CA PRO A 99 8.18 -10.67 17.66
C PRO A 99 6.74 -11.13 17.92
N ILE A 100 5.85 -10.22 18.32
CA ILE A 100 4.44 -10.54 18.58
C ILE A 100 3.76 -11.03 17.29
N VAL A 101 4.00 -10.35 16.17
CA VAL A 101 3.48 -10.75 14.86
C VAL A 101 4.04 -12.11 14.47
N PHE A 102 5.35 -12.33 14.55
CA PHE A 102 5.98 -13.61 14.20
C PHE A 102 5.54 -14.78 15.11
N MET A 103 5.12 -14.52 16.35
CA MET A 103 4.57 -15.55 17.23
C MET A 103 3.10 -15.88 16.94
N THR A 104 2.30 -14.89 16.54
CA THR A 104 0.85 -15.03 16.35
C THR A 104 0.45 -15.38 14.91
N MET A 105 1.12 -14.77 13.93
CA MET A 105 0.79 -14.88 12.51
C MET A 105 0.91 -16.30 11.95
N PRO A 106 1.92 -17.12 12.30
CA PRO A 106 1.99 -18.50 11.82
C PRO A 106 0.82 -19.37 12.29
N ARG A 107 0.33 -19.14 13.52
CA ARG A 107 -0.84 -19.84 14.06
C ARG A 107 -2.11 -19.44 13.32
N LEU A 108 -2.28 -18.13 13.09
CA LEU A 108 -3.40 -17.59 12.31
C LEU A 108 -3.38 -18.13 10.87
N TRP A 109 -2.22 -18.09 10.21
CA TRP A 109 -2.02 -18.61 8.86
C TRP A 109 -2.45 -20.08 8.75
N ASN A 110 -1.99 -20.93 9.67
CA ASN A 110 -2.35 -22.35 9.66
C ASN A 110 -3.86 -22.57 9.85
N ALA A 111 -4.50 -21.80 10.73
CA ALA A 111 -5.95 -21.87 10.94
C ALA A 111 -6.73 -21.45 9.69
N CYS A 112 -6.39 -20.31 9.07
CA CYS A 112 -7.02 -19.84 7.84
C CYS A 112 -6.75 -20.77 6.65
N ARG A 113 -5.58 -21.43 6.62
CA ARG A 113 -5.25 -22.40 5.58
C ARG A 113 -6.10 -23.66 5.67
N LYS A 114 -6.30 -24.18 6.88
CA LYS A 114 -7.10 -25.40 7.13
C LYS A 114 -8.60 -25.20 6.84
N HIS A 115 -9.16 -24.04 7.20
CA HIS A 115 -10.60 -23.78 7.06
C HIS A 115 -10.97 -23.02 5.77
N GLY A 116 -9.98 -22.62 4.97
CA GLY A 116 -10.24 -21.88 3.73
C GLY A 116 -10.71 -20.44 3.93
N TRP A 117 -10.54 -19.87 5.13
CA TRP A 117 -10.89 -18.47 5.42
C TRP A 117 -10.03 -17.51 4.60
N ILE A 118 -10.69 -16.49 4.04
CA ILE A 118 -10.08 -15.52 3.13
C ILE A 118 -9.94 -14.17 3.84
N THR A 119 -10.95 -13.77 4.61
CA THR A 119 -10.98 -12.49 5.33
C THR A 119 -10.76 -12.65 6.84
N SER A 120 -10.39 -11.55 7.50
CA SER A 120 -10.34 -11.50 8.97
C SER A 120 -11.73 -11.71 9.60
N ALA A 121 -12.80 -11.29 8.92
CA ALA A 121 -14.17 -11.53 9.34
C ALA A 121 -14.54 -13.02 9.24
N ASP A 122 -14.10 -13.73 8.19
CA ASP A 122 -14.32 -15.18 8.05
C ASP A 122 -13.66 -15.96 9.19
N PHE A 123 -12.44 -15.56 9.58
CA PHE A 123 -11.75 -16.14 10.74
C PHE A 123 -12.57 -15.96 12.02
N VAL A 124 -13.14 -14.76 12.22
CA VAL A 124 -13.93 -14.45 13.41
C VAL A 124 -15.27 -15.18 13.40
N GLU A 125 -15.98 -15.22 12.27
CA GLU A 125 -17.20 -16.00 12.12
C GLU A 125 -16.94 -17.48 12.38
N GLY A 126 -15.90 -18.05 11.76
CA GLY A 126 -15.56 -19.45 11.89
C GLY A 126 -15.00 -19.85 13.27
N ARG A 127 -14.34 -18.94 13.98
CA ARG A 127 -13.78 -19.20 15.32
C ARG A 127 -14.78 -18.99 16.45
N TYR A 128 -15.67 -18.01 16.32
CA TYR A 128 -16.61 -17.59 17.39
C TYR A 128 -18.07 -17.93 17.09
N GLY A 129 -18.41 -18.34 15.87
CA GLY A 129 -19.78 -18.69 15.47
C GLY A 129 -20.75 -17.50 15.44
N SER A 130 -20.25 -16.27 15.49
CA SER A 130 -21.07 -15.05 15.58
C SER A 130 -20.93 -14.17 14.35
N ARG A 131 -22.01 -14.08 13.58
CA ARG A 131 -22.13 -13.18 12.43
C ARG A 131 -22.09 -11.70 12.81
N GLY A 132 -22.64 -11.35 13.97
CA GLY A 132 -22.58 -9.98 14.47
C GLY A 132 -21.15 -9.53 14.78
N LEU A 133 -20.34 -10.41 15.37
CA LEU A 133 -18.93 -10.13 15.64
C LEU A 133 -18.12 -10.06 14.35
N ALA A 134 -18.39 -10.95 13.39
CA ALA A 134 -17.76 -10.90 12.07
C ALA A 134 -18.07 -9.60 11.33
N LEU A 135 -19.33 -9.13 11.36
CA LEU A 135 -19.73 -7.85 10.78
C LEU A 135 -19.04 -6.67 11.46
N ALA A 136 -19.00 -6.67 12.80
CA ALA A 136 -18.30 -5.63 13.55
C ALA A 136 -16.82 -5.55 13.14
N VAL A 137 -16.13 -6.69 13.07
CA VAL A 137 -14.73 -6.76 12.64
C VAL A 137 -14.54 -6.32 11.19
N ALA A 138 -15.44 -6.71 10.28
CA ALA A 138 -15.41 -6.27 8.90
C ALA A 138 -15.55 -4.75 8.78
N VAL A 139 -16.56 -4.17 9.45
CA VAL A 139 -16.82 -2.72 9.45
C VAL A 139 -15.66 -1.95 10.06
N THR A 140 -15.14 -2.39 11.21
CA THR A 140 -13.96 -1.77 11.84
C THR A 140 -12.75 -1.84 10.90
N GLY A 141 -12.51 -2.97 10.24
CA GLY A 141 -11.42 -3.11 9.26
C GLY A 141 -11.55 -2.14 8.08
N VAL A 142 -12.75 -2.00 7.52
CA VAL A 142 -13.03 -1.04 6.45
C VAL A 142 -12.79 0.40 6.92
N ILE A 143 -13.31 0.77 8.09
CA ILE A 143 -13.12 2.13 8.62
C ILE A 143 -11.65 2.40 8.95
N ALA A 144 -10.94 1.43 9.51
CA ALA A 144 -9.52 1.57 9.86
C ALA A 144 -8.61 1.72 8.63
N THR A 145 -9.00 1.15 7.48
CA THR A 145 -8.23 1.27 6.23
C THR A 145 -8.43 2.63 5.54
N MET A 146 -9.56 3.32 5.75
CA MET A 146 -9.82 4.62 5.13
C MET A 146 -8.77 5.70 5.47
N PRO A 147 -8.39 5.93 6.75
CA PRO A 147 -7.32 6.86 7.11
C PRO A 147 -5.97 6.47 6.50
N TYR A 148 -5.69 5.17 6.41
CA TYR A 148 -4.44 4.68 5.84
C TYR A 148 -4.34 5.02 4.35
N ILE A 149 -5.42 4.78 3.59
CA ILE A 149 -5.50 5.18 2.18
C ILE A 149 -5.34 6.70 2.03
N ALA A 150 -6.00 7.48 2.88
CA ALA A 150 -5.86 8.94 2.86
C ALA A 150 -4.41 9.39 3.10
N LEU A 151 -3.69 8.75 4.04
CA LEU A 151 -2.29 9.05 4.31
C LEU A 151 -1.39 8.75 3.10
N GLN A 152 -1.64 7.65 2.37
CA GLN A 152 -0.89 7.33 1.15
C GLN A 152 -1.11 8.38 0.05
N LEU A 153 -2.35 8.88 -0.10
CA LEU A 153 -2.67 9.94 -1.07
C LEU A 153 -1.93 11.24 -0.74
N VAL A 154 -1.88 11.64 0.54
CA VAL A 154 -1.11 12.81 1.01
C VAL A 154 0.38 12.62 0.76
N GLY A 155 0.93 11.42 0.99
CA GLY A 155 2.32 11.11 0.67
C GLY A 155 2.65 11.37 -0.82
N MET A 156 1.74 10.98 -1.72
CA MET A 156 1.91 11.21 -3.15
C MET A 156 1.84 12.70 -3.53
N GLN A 157 1.03 13.51 -2.82
CA GLN A 157 1.00 14.97 -3.01
C GLN A 157 2.34 15.62 -2.73
N VAL A 158 3.00 15.24 -1.63
CA VAL A 158 4.30 15.78 -1.24
C VAL A 158 5.35 15.50 -2.33
N VAL A 159 5.32 14.30 -2.92
CA VAL A 159 6.22 13.92 -4.02
C VAL A 159 5.93 14.75 -5.28
N PHE A 160 4.66 14.95 -5.64
CA PHE A 160 4.27 15.77 -6.79
C PHE A 160 4.62 17.26 -6.61
N GLU A 161 4.47 17.79 -5.40
CA GLU A 161 4.88 19.15 -5.06
C GLU A 161 6.40 19.33 -5.15
N ALA A 162 7.17 18.36 -4.65
CA ALA A 162 8.62 18.36 -4.76
C ALA A 162 9.11 18.32 -6.22
N MET A 163 8.37 17.66 -7.12
CA MET A 163 8.67 17.61 -8.56
C MET A 163 8.25 18.87 -9.35
N GLY A 164 7.64 19.87 -8.71
CA GLY A 164 7.25 21.12 -9.36
C GLY A 164 6.02 21.01 -10.27
N LEU A 165 5.32 19.87 -10.27
CA LEU A 165 4.09 19.66 -11.06
C LEU A 165 2.94 20.60 -10.64
N GLY A 166 3.00 21.16 -9.42
CA GLY A 166 2.09 22.21 -8.97
C GLY A 166 2.15 23.51 -9.80
N ALA A 167 3.22 23.75 -10.57
CA ALA A 167 3.34 24.92 -11.44
C ALA A 167 2.76 24.73 -12.84
N LEU A 168 2.29 23.52 -13.20
CA LEU A 168 1.71 23.25 -14.52
C LEU A 168 0.28 23.81 -14.71
N GLY A 169 -0.32 24.41 -13.68
CA GLY A 169 -1.70 24.94 -13.73
C GLY A 169 -2.79 23.85 -13.83
N ILE A 170 -2.40 22.59 -13.92
CA ILE A 170 -3.27 21.42 -13.80
C ILE A 170 -3.46 21.23 -12.29
N GLY A 171 -4.68 21.43 -11.77
CA GLY A 171 -4.95 21.43 -10.33
C GLY A 171 -4.32 20.23 -9.61
N LYS A 172 -3.82 20.46 -8.37
CA LYS A 172 -3.11 19.46 -7.54
C LYS A 172 -3.82 18.10 -7.45
N GLU A 173 -5.12 18.08 -7.67
CA GLU A 173 -5.99 16.90 -7.54
C GLU A 173 -6.10 16.07 -8.82
N THR A 174 -5.87 16.63 -10.01
CA THR A 174 -6.11 15.93 -11.28
C THR A 174 -5.13 14.78 -11.55
N PRO A 175 -3.79 14.94 -11.41
CA PRO A 175 -2.85 13.82 -11.59
C PRO A 175 -3.05 12.72 -10.56
N LEU A 176 -3.48 13.11 -9.37
CA LEU A 176 -3.78 12.26 -8.23
C LEU A 176 -5.00 11.37 -8.50
N VAL A 177 -6.08 11.96 -9.00
CA VAL A 177 -7.28 11.25 -9.41
C VAL A 177 -6.98 10.30 -10.58
N ILE A 178 -6.18 10.72 -11.56
CA ILE A 178 -5.80 9.86 -12.69
C ILE A 178 -4.98 8.67 -12.20
N ALA A 179 -3.96 8.89 -11.37
CA ALA A 179 -3.15 7.81 -10.79
C ALA A 179 -4.01 6.86 -9.95
N PHE A 180 -4.90 7.40 -9.12
CA PHE A 180 -5.84 6.61 -8.31
C PHE A 180 -6.79 5.78 -9.17
N VAL A 181 -7.39 6.35 -10.22
CA VAL A 181 -8.31 5.64 -11.11
C VAL A 181 -7.59 4.54 -11.88
N ILE A 182 -6.39 4.81 -12.42
CA ILE A 182 -5.58 3.80 -13.11
C ILE A 182 -5.24 2.65 -12.16
N LEU A 183 -4.76 2.97 -10.95
CA LEU A 183 -4.43 1.98 -9.93
C LEU A 183 -5.65 1.18 -9.49
N ALA A 184 -6.80 1.85 -9.29
CA ALA A 184 -8.05 1.21 -8.88
C ALA A 184 -8.56 0.24 -9.94
N LEU A 185 -8.58 0.66 -11.22
CA LEU A 185 -8.95 -0.20 -12.35
C LEU A 185 -8.02 -1.40 -12.48
N TYR A 186 -6.72 -1.20 -12.29
CA TYR A 186 -5.73 -2.27 -12.32
C TYR A 186 -5.89 -3.25 -11.15
N THR A 187 -6.11 -2.73 -9.94
CA THR A 187 -6.32 -3.55 -8.73
C THR A 187 -7.60 -4.36 -8.83
N TYR A 188 -8.67 -3.75 -9.34
CA TYR A 188 -9.94 -4.44 -9.57
C TYR A 188 -9.80 -5.59 -10.58
N SER A 189 -9.12 -5.34 -11.70
CA SER A 189 -8.95 -6.33 -12.77
C SER A 189 -7.93 -7.43 -12.46
N SER A 190 -6.93 -7.16 -11.62
CA SER A 190 -5.77 -8.06 -11.43
C SER A 190 -5.67 -8.66 -10.02
N GLY A 191 -6.44 -8.17 -9.05
CA GLY A 191 -6.44 -8.64 -7.65
C GLY A 191 -5.06 -8.54 -6.99
N LEU A 192 -4.75 -9.46 -6.06
CA LEU A 192 -3.45 -9.51 -5.35
C LEU A 192 -2.25 -9.80 -6.28
N ARG A 193 -2.47 -10.25 -7.52
CA ARG A 193 -1.37 -10.52 -8.49
C ARG A 193 -0.70 -9.23 -8.94
N ALA A 194 -1.45 -8.14 -8.99
CA ALA A 194 -0.98 -6.84 -9.36
C ALA A 194 0.12 -6.30 -8.44
N PRO A 195 -0.12 -6.14 -7.12
CA PRO A 195 0.89 -5.68 -6.18
C PRO A 195 2.01 -6.70 -5.92
N ALA A 196 1.83 -7.97 -6.32
CA ALA A 196 2.82 -9.01 -6.06
C ALA A 196 4.11 -8.92 -6.87
N LEU A 197 4.06 -8.23 -7.99
CA LEU A 197 5.08 -8.32 -9.05
C LEU A 197 5.60 -6.94 -9.48
N ILE A 198 5.04 -5.88 -8.91
CA ILE A 198 5.51 -4.49 -9.03
C ILE A 198 6.27 -4.10 -7.77
#